data_AF-A0A2A5RTR6-F1
#
_entry.id   AF-A0A2A5RTR6-F1
#
_cell.length_a   1.000
_cell.length_b   1.000
_cell.length_c   1.000
_cell.angle_alpha   90.00
_cell.angle_beta   90.00
_cell.angle_gamma   90.00
#
_symmetry.space_group_name_H-M   'P 1'
#
loop_
_entity.id
_entity.type
_entity.pdbx_description
1 polymer ?
#
loop_
_entity_poly.entity_id
_entity_poly.type
_entity_poly.pdbx_seq_one_letter_code
_entity_poly.pdbx_strand_id
1 'polypeptide(L)'
;MIEKLLPLGSIVYLKEATAKLMVVGRGASFDNGEGQLFSDYVGVVYPNGIDPEDALFFNHQDVDKLIFTGYSDEEEERYLEVYDAWRQGLVDSSENETYTAESFDF
;
A
#
# COMPACT_ATOMS: atom_id res chain seq x y z
N MET A 1 -0.42 17.39 3.74
CA MET A 1 -0.81 16.84 2.42
C MET A 1 -0.72 15.34 2.52
N ILE A 2 -1.77 14.62 2.13
CA ILE A 2 -1.75 13.16 2.08
C ILE A 2 -0.87 12.77 0.90
N GLU A 3 0.14 11.94 1.12
CA GLU A 3 0.96 11.43 0.02
C GLU A 3 0.14 10.42 -0.78
N LYS A 4 -0.07 10.75 -2.07
CA LYS A 4 -0.80 9.92 -3.03
C LYS A 4 -0.11 8.55 -3.13
N LEU A 5 -0.89 7.47 -3.03
CA LEU A 5 -0.32 6.13 -3.14
C LEU A 5 0.35 5.92 -4.50
N LEU A 6 1.42 5.13 -4.50
CA LEU A 6 2.12 4.73 -5.72
C LEU A 6 1.27 3.71 -6.51
N PRO A 7 1.17 3.83 -7.85
CA PRO A 7 0.49 2.86 -8.68
C PRO A 7 1.14 1.47 -8.65
N LEU A 8 0.36 0.44 -8.96
CA LEU A 8 0.88 -0.93 -9.10
C LEU A 8 1.94 -1.01 -10.21
N GLY A 9 2.96 -1.82 -9.98
CA GLY A 9 4.13 -1.91 -10.86
C GLY A 9 5.16 -0.80 -10.63
N SER A 10 4.92 0.14 -9.70
CA SER A 10 5.94 1.12 -9.30
C SER A 10 7.16 0.40 -8.73
N ILE A 11 8.36 0.84 -9.11
CA ILE A 11 9.62 0.29 -8.61
C ILE A 11 10.25 1.29 -7.67
N VAL A 12 10.58 0.86 -6.46
CA VAL A 12 11.14 1.70 -5.39
C VAL A 12 12.39 1.10 -4.76
N TYR A 13 13.17 1.94 -4.09
CA TYR A 13 14.04 1.53 -3.00
C TYR A 13 13.43 1.97 -1.68
N LEU A 14 13.51 1.11 -0.68
CA LEU A 14 13.24 1.48 0.71
C LEU A 14 14.50 2.02 1.36
N LYS A 15 14.33 2.76 2.45
CA LYS A 15 15.44 3.21 3.30
C LYS A 15 16.25 1.99 3.75
N GLU A 16 17.57 2.07 3.61
CA GLU A 16 18.53 1.02 3.98
C GLU A 16 18.42 -0.30 3.18
N ALA A 17 17.50 -0.39 2.21
CA ALA A 17 17.37 -1.56 1.35
C ALA A 17 18.44 -1.58 0.25
N THR A 18 18.93 -2.77 -0.07
CA THR A 18 19.93 -2.98 -1.14
C THR A 18 19.30 -3.45 -2.45
N ALA A 19 18.03 -3.86 -2.42
CA ALA A 19 17.29 -4.37 -3.57
C ALA A 19 16.12 -3.45 -3.94
N LYS A 20 15.76 -3.46 -5.23
CA LYS A 20 14.56 -2.80 -5.74
C LYS A 20 13.33 -3.63 -5.39
N LEU A 21 12.27 -2.97 -4.98
CA LEU A 21 10.96 -3.59 -4.79
C LEU A 21 9.97 -3.08 -5.83
N MET A 22 9.12 -3.95 -6.32
CA MET A 22 7.96 -3.60 -7.13
C MET A 22 6.72 -3.63 -6.25
N VAL A 23 5.90 -2.56 -6.29
CA VAL A 23 4.61 -2.51 -5.61
C VAL A 23 3.62 -3.41 -6.35
N VAL A 24 3.04 -4.39 -5.64
CA VAL A 24 2.07 -5.36 -6.18
C VAL A 24 0.73 -5.36 -5.43
N GLY A 25 0.66 -4.69 -4.27
CA GLY A 25 -0.57 -4.52 -3.51
C GLY A 25 -0.58 -3.19 -2.77
N ARG A 26 -1.77 -2.72 -2.39
CA ARG A 26 -2.00 -1.46 -1.68
C ARG A 26 -3.02 -1.64 -0.57
N GLY A 27 -2.81 -0.98 0.56
CA GLY A 27 -3.73 -1.02 1.69
C GLY A 27 -3.94 -2.42 2.27
N ALA A 28 -2.86 -3.20 2.39
CA ALA A 28 -2.97 -4.59 2.83
C ALA A 28 -3.01 -4.68 4.35
N SER A 29 -3.93 -5.52 4.82
CA SER A 29 -4.06 -5.92 6.21
C SER A 29 -3.37 -7.28 6.39
N PHE A 30 -2.38 -7.38 7.28
CA PHE A 30 -1.67 -8.63 7.58
C PHE A 30 -1.59 -8.90 9.10
N ASP A 31 -1.52 -10.16 9.48
CA ASP A 31 -1.35 -10.59 10.87
C ASP A 31 0.13 -10.84 11.15
N ASN A 32 0.68 -10.22 12.19
CA ASN A 32 2.06 -10.41 12.62
C ASN A 32 2.19 -11.33 13.86
N GLY A 33 1.10 -11.97 14.29
CA GLY A 33 1.02 -12.80 15.50
C GLY A 33 0.69 -12.01 16.77
N GLU A 34 0.77 -10.68 16.74
CA GLU A 34 0.39 -9.78 17.85
C GLU A 34 -0.91 -9.01 17.56
N GLY A 35 -1.38 -9.05 16.32
CA GLY A 35 -2.64 -8.44 15.89
C GLY A 35 -2.67 -8.10 14.41
N GLN A 36 -3.81 -7.57 13.99
CA GLN A 36 -4.01 -7.11 12.63
C GLN A 36 -3.30 -5.76 12.42
N LEU A 37 -2.29 -5.75 11.55
CA LEU A 37 -1.59 -4.56 11.10
C LEU A 37 -2.03 -4.15 9.70
N PHE A 38 -1.91 -2.86 9.41
CA PHE A 38 -2.18 -2.26 8.11
C PHE A 38 -0.88 -1.71 7.51
N SER A 39 -0.72 -1.89 6.20
CA SER A 39 0.41 -1.35 5.43
C SER A 39 -0.08 -0.63 4.19
N ASP A 40 0.65 0.41 3.79
CA ASP A 40 0.35 1.12 2.55
C ASP A 40 0.58 0.24 1.32
N TYR A 41 1.64 -0.57 1.33
CA TYR A 41 2.09 -1.34 0.19
C TYR A 41 2.42 -2.78 0.54
N VAL A 42 2.16 -3.64 -0.44
CA VAL A 42 2.79 -4.95 -0.57
C VAL A 42 3.74 -4.87 -1.75
N GLY A 43 4.98 -5.29 -1.57
CA GLY A 43 5.96 -5.36 -2.64
C GLY A 43 6.71 -6.67 -2.69
N VAL A 44 7.35 -6.87 -3.84
CA VAL A 44 8.16 -8.05 -4.15
C VAL A 44 9.50 -7.63 -4.73
N VAL A 45 10.51 -8.49 -4.61
CA VAL A 45 11.85 -8.19 -5.11
C VAL A 45 11.83 -8.13 -6.64
N TYR A 46 12.26 -7.00 -7.20
CA TYR A 46 12.44 -6.82 -8.64
C TYR A 46 13.85 -7.27 -9.06
N PRO A 47 14.02 -8.04 -10.17
CA PRO A 47 13.01 -8.48 -11.15
C PRO A 47 12.44 -9.89 -10.88
N ASN A 48 12.71 -10.49 -9.71
CA ASN A 48 12.36 -11.87 -9.41
C ASN A 48 10.84 -12.10 -9.42
N GLY A 49 10.06 -11.11 -8.97
CA GLY A 49 8.62 -11.23 -8.83
C GLY A 49 8.23 -11.84 -7.48
N ILE A 50 7.02 -12.39 -7.42
CA ILE A 50 6.45 -12.93 -6.17
C ILE A 50 6.98 -14.33 -5.86
N ASP A 51 7.53 -14.49 -4.66
CA ASP A 51 7.62 -15.77 -3.97
C ASP A 51 6.46 -15.77 -2.95
N PRO A 52 5.59 -16.81 -2.90
CA PRO A 52 4.45 -16.86 -2.00
C PRO A 52 4.73 -16.55 -0.53
N GLU A 53 5.97 -16.78 -0.08
CA GLU A 53 6.36 -16.57 1.32
C GLU A 53 7.06 -15.20 1.57
N ASP A 54 7.46 -14.46 0.52
CA ASP A 54 8.36 -13.29 0.63
C ASP A 54 7.69 -11.95 0.30
N ALA A 55 6.36 -11.85 0.48
CA ALA A 55 5.68 -10.57 0.35
C ALA A 55 6.17 -9.58 1.42
N LEU A 56 6.64 -8.41 1.00
CA LEU A 56 7.14 -7.37 1.89
C LEU A 56 6.07 -6.30 2.10
N PHE A 57 5.69 -6.08 3.35
CA PHE A 57 4.76 -5.04 3.75
C PHE A 57 5.54 -3.79 4.19
N PHE A 58 5.23 -2.63 3.62
CA PHE A 58 5.91 -1.37 3.96
C PHE A 58 4.98 -0.16 3.77
N ASN A 59 5.32 0.95 4.43
CA ASN A 59 4.58 2.20 4.36
C ASN A 59 5.25 3.20 3.41
N HIS A 60 4.51 4.22 2.98
CA HIS A 60 5.03 5.24 2.08
C HIS A 60 6.25 5.96 2.67
N GLN A 61 6.24 6.18 4.00
CA GLN A 61 7.37 6.78 4.71
C GLN A 61 8.66 5.95 4.65
N ASP A 62 8.58 4.66 4.33
CA ASP A 62 9.74 3.77 4.23
C ASP A 62 10.41 3.87 2.85
N VAL A 63 9.74 4.47 1.86
CA VAL A 63 10.28 4.69 0.52
C VAL A 63 11.38 5.76 0.56
N ASP A 64 12.56 5.39 0.08
CA ASP A 64 13.70 6.31 -0.09
C ASP A 64 13.70 6.92 -1.50
N LYS A 65 13.42 6.09 -2.51
CA LYS A 65 13.50 6.52 -3.91
C LYS A 65 12.51 5.81 -4.81
N LEU A 66 11.74 6.59 -5.56
CA LEU A 66 10.95 6.10 -6.70
C LEU A 66 11.84 5.98 -7.94
N ILE A 67 11.92 4.77 -8.51
CA ILE A 67 12.73 4.44 -9.68
C ILE A 67 11.89 4.41 -10.96
N PHE A 68 10.66 3.94 -10.86
CA PHE A 68 9.70 3.88 -11.94
C PHE A 68 8.30 4.04 -11.38
N THR A 69 7.49 4.88 -11.99
CA THR A 69 6.06 4.97 -11.69
C THR A 69 5.33 3.88 -12.45
N GLY A 70 4.53 3.11 -11.73
CA GLY A 70 3.71 2.04 -12.27
C GLY A 70 2.68 2.51 -13.30
N TYR A 71 1.91 1.55 -13.81
CA TYR A 71 0.86 1.85 -14.78
C TYR A 71 -0.25 2.69 -14.15
N SER A 72 -0.76 3.67 -14.91
CA SER A 72 -1.83 4.56 -14.47
C SER A 72 -2.74 4.88 -15.65
N ASP A 73 -4.04 4.78 -15.41
CA ASP A 73 -5.12 5.19 -16.28
C ASP A 73 -6.31 5.73 -15.46
N GLU A 74 -7.48 5.86 -16.08
CA GLU A 74 -8.70 6.36 -15.42
C GLU A 74 -9.16 5.45 -14.26
N GLU A 75 -8.88 4.14 -14.31
CA GLU A 75 -9.21 3.22 -13.21
C GLU A 75 -8.30 3.46 -12.01
N GLU A 76 -7.01 3.68 -12.26
CA GLU A 76 -6.04 4.05 -11.23
C GLU A 76 -6.39 5.39 -10.56
N GLU A 77 -6.82 6.39 -11.33
CA GLU A 77 -7.28 7.68 -10.78
C GLU A 77 -8.51 7.49 -9.89
N ARG A 78 -9.52 6.75 -10.36
CA ARG A 78 -10.73 6.44 -9.58
C ARG A 78 -10.42 5.65 -8.32
N TYR A 79 -9.49 4.69 -8.38
CA TYR A 79 -9.07 3.91 -7.21
C TYR A 79 -8.53 4.83 -6.11
N LEU A 80 -7.68 5.79 -6.48
CA LEU A 80 -7.07 6.71 -5.51
C LEU A 80 -8.09 7.65 -4.88
N GLU A 81 -9.10 8.12 -5.63
CA GLU A 81 -10.20 8.91 -5.07
C GLU A 81 -10.99 8.13 -4.00
N VAL A 82 -11.34 6.87 -4.30
CA VAL A 82 -12.07 6.00 -3.36
C VAL A 82 -11.21 5.69 -2.14
N TYR A 83 -9.93 5.40 -2.35
CA TYR A 83 -8.99 5.10 -1.27
C TYR A 83 -8.79 6.30 -0.33
N ASP A 84 -8.64 7.50 -0.88
CA ASP A 84 -8.48 8.72 -0.09
C ASP A 84 -9.74 9.02 0.74
N ALA A 85 -10.93 8.83 0.17
CA ALA A 85 -12.19 8.97 0.89
C ALA A 85 -12.32 7.95 2.03
N TRP A 86 -11.96 6.68 1.78
CA TRP A 86 -11.94 5.63 2.80
C TRP A 86 -10.96 5.95 3.94
N ARG A 87 -9.75 6.39 3.59
CA ARG A 87 -8.71 6.75 4.57
C ARG A 87 -9.11 7.96 5.42
N GLN A 88 -9.78 8.96 4.84
CA GLN A 88 -10.31 10.09 5.60
C GLN A 88 -11.45 9.66 6.53
N GLY A 89 -12.32 8.75 6.09
CA GLY A 89 -13.35 8.15 6.95
C GLY A 89 -12.77 7.43 8.18
N LEU A 90 -11.60 6.79 8.07
CA LEU A 90 -10.89 6.19 9.20
C LEU A 90 -10.32 7.23 10.18
N VAL A 91 -9.90 8.40 9.67
CA VAL A 91 -9.38 9.48 10.50
C VAL A 91 -10.53 10.19 11.24
N ASP A 92 -11.66 10.43 10.58
CA ASP A 92 -12.85 11.05 11.19
C ASP A 92 -13.57 10.12 12.19
N SER A 93 -13.58 8.81 11.96
CA SER A 93 -14.16 7.83 12.90
C SER A 93 -13.35 7.61 14.18
N SER A 94 -12.14 8.19 14.27
CA SER A 94 -11.43 8.31 15.55
C SER A 94 -12.10 9.30 16.52
N GLU A 95 -13.08 10.10 16.05
CA GLU A 95 -13.96 10.91 16.91
C GLU A 95 -15.38 10.33 17.08
N ASN A 96 -15.84 9.34 16.29
CA ASN A 96 -17.04 8.57 16.61
C ASN A 96 -17.23 7.31 15.72
N GLU A 97 -17.34 6.16 16.39
CA GLU A 97 -17.87 4.85 15.96
C GLU A 97 -17.26 4.10 14.76
N THR A 98 -16.97 2.82 15.01
CA THR A 98 -16.18 1.86 14.23
C THR A 98 -16.82 1.47 12.90
N TYR A 99 -16.12 1.68 11.78
CA TYR A 99 -16.38 0.99 10.52
C TYR A 99 -15.42 -0.20 10.39
N THR A 100 -15.94 -1.43 10.28
CA THR A 100 -15.12 -2.64 10.15
C THR A 100 -14.70 -2.86 8.69
N ALA A 101 -13.51 -3.44 8.53
CA ALA A 101 -12.91 -3.82 7.24
C ALA A 101 -13.77 -4.78 6.40
N GLU A 102 -14.81 -5.38 7.00
CA GLU A 102 -15.80 -6.27 6.35
C GLU A 102 -16.80 -5.54 5.44
N SER A 103 -16.80 -4.20 5.41
CA SER A 103 -17.80 -3.41 4.67
C SER A 103 -17.48 -3.20 3.19
N PHE A 104 -16.28 -3.57 2.73
CA PHE A 104 -15.84 -3.42 1.35
C PHE A 104 -15.10 -4.67 0.90
N ASP A 105 -15.84 -5.72 0.56
CA ASP A 105 -15.32 -6.82 -0.24
C ASP A 105 -14.88 -6.27 -1.60
N PHE A 106 -13.58 -6.37 -1.89
CA PHE A 106 -13.01 -6.32 -3.24
C PHE A 106 -13.05 -7.70 -3.88
#